data_AF-A0A936NMA2-F1
#
_entry.id   AF-A0A936NMA2-F1
#
_cell.length_a   1.000
_cell.length_b   1.000
_cell.length_c   1.000
_cell.angle_alpha   90.00
_cell.angle_beta   90.00
_cell.angle_gamma   90.00
#
_symmetry.space_group_name_H-M   'P 1'
#
loop_
_entity.id
_entity.type
_entity.pdbx_description
1 polymer ?
#
loop_
_entity_poly.entity_id
_entity_poly.type
_entity_poly.pdbx_seq_one_letter_code
_entity_poly.pdbx_strand_id
1 'polypeptide(L)'
;MRTSLKLTNLVLAIFALAMMSMAALAADPGLPYPASSEVSDQKAGSVLIYNFYSSSATASNTENTRINITNTNIYEAAFVHLFFVANSCTVADAYICLTANQTASFLTSDFDPGFAGYIVAIATSHYGIPTGFNYLIGDEYVKLASGHAANLGAEAFSWLGGFDETDVSTDGTQARVAFDGIRYNYVPRVLALDNIPSRVDGNDTLVILNRTGGSLSVGASSIGSIFGLLYDDAENVLSFTTSGGCQKRFSISNTEPRTVPRFETFIPSGRSGWMKLWAASNVGIIGAQINFNPNAAAQANAFNGGHNLHKLTLTSDAYTIPVFPASC
;
A
#
# COMPACT_ATOMS: atom_id res chain seq x y z
N MET A 1 47.26 -29.56 43.61
CA MET A 1 46.04 -30.12 42.99
C MET A 1 46.31 -30.34 41.51
N ARG A 2 46.44 -31.58 41.04
CA ARG A 2 46.59 -31.90 39.62
C ARG A 2 45.20 -31.86 39.00
N THR A 3 44.81 -30.73 38.40
CA THR A 3 43.63 -30.68 37.53
C THR A 3 43.87 -31.65 36.38
N SER A 4 43.04 -32.68 36.28
CA SER A 4 43.11 -33.68 35.22
C SER A 4 43.04 -33.00 33.86
N LEU A 5 44.04 -33.23 33.01
CA LEU A 5 44.10 -32.74 31.61
C LEU A 5 42.79 -33.01 30.84
N LYS A 6 42.06 -34.07 31.22
CA LYS A 6 40.77 -34.43 30.63
C LYS A 6 39.64 -33.46 31.01
N LEU A 7 39.66 -32.90 32.22
CA LEU A 7 38.66 -31.93 32.67
C LEU A 7 38.85 -30.58 31.99
N THR A 8 40.09 -30.12 31.82
CA THR A 8 40.40 -28.87 31.12
C THR A 8 39.97 -28.91 29.66
N ASN A 9 40.20 -30.03 28.97
CA ASN A 9 39.78 -30.22 27.58
C ASN A 9 38.25 -30.30 27.44
N LEU A 10 37.56 -30.94 28.40
CA LEU A 10 36.10 -30.99 28.43
C LEU A 10 35.49 -29.59 28.62
N VAL A 11 36.04 -28.80 29.55
CA VAL A 11 35.57 -27.42 29.79
C VAL A 11 35.84 -26.52 28.59
N LEU A 12 37.00 -26.66 27.93
CA LEU A 12 37.28 -25.93 26.68
C LEU A 12 36.31 -26.32 25.55
N ALA A 13 36.00 -27.61 25.42
CA ALA A 13 35.07 -28.08 24.40
C ALA A 13 33.65 -27.56 24.63
N ILE A 14 33.17 -27.56 25.88
CA ILE A 14 31.85 -27.00 26.24
C ILE A 14 31.83 -25.48 26.03
N PHE A 15 32.91 -24.77 26.37
CA PHE A 15 33.02 -23.33 26.15
C PHE A 15 33.06 -22.99 24.65
N ALA A 16 33.76 -23.79 23.84
CA ALA A 16 33.76 -23.65 22.38
C ALA A 16 32.38 -23.95 21.76
N LEU A 17 31.67 -24.97 22.25
CA LEU A 17 30.30 -25.27 21.81
C LEU A 17 29.31 -24.16 22.20
N ALA A 18 29.44 -23.60 23.40
CA ALA A 18 28.64 -22.47 23.88
C ALA A 18 28.92 -21.19 23.05
N MET A 19 30.18 -20.92 22.73
CA MET A 19 30.58 -19.82 21.84
C MET A 19 30.07 -20.01 20.41
N MET A 20 30.07 -21.24 19.88
CA MET A 20 29.51 -21.55 18.56
C MET A 20 27.97 -21.49 18.53
N SER A 21 27.28 -21.72 19.66
CA SER A 21 25.83 -21.53 19.75
C SER A 21 25.40 -20.06 19.87
N MET A 22 26.31 -19.15 20.23
CA MET A 22 26.00 -17.71 20.37
C MET A 22 26.03 -16.95 19.03
N ALA A 23 26.53 -17.56 17.95
CA ALA A 23 26.58 -16.96 16.62
C ALA A 23 25.35 -17.29 15.74
N ALA A 24 24.37 -18.03 16.26
CA ALA A 24 23.10 -18.28 15.58
C ALA A 24 22.03 -17.27 16.01
N LEU A 25 22.31 -15.97 15.91
CA LEU A 25 21.23 -15.07 15.52
C LEU A 25 20.93 -15.48 14.08
N ALA A 26 19.75 -16.05 13.85
CA ALA A 26 19.31 -16.47 12.53
C ALA A 26 19.26 -15.24 11.62
N ALA A 27 20.37 -14.90 10.97
CA ALA A 27 20.37 -13.93 9.91
C ALA A 27 19.53 -14.52 8.77
N ASP A 28 18.50 -13.79 8.36
CA ASP A 28 17.66 -14.22 7.25
C ASP A 28 18.55 -14.45 6.02
N PRO A 29 18.38 -15.59 5.30
CA PRO A 29 19.19 -15.87 4.13
C PRO A 29 18.89 -14.87 3.01
N GLY A 30 19.95 -14.34 2.39
CA GLY A 30 19.85 -13.40 1.26
C GLY A 30 20.15 -11.95 1.65
N LEU A 31 19.87 -11.03 0.73
CA LEU A 31 19.98 -9.59 0.98
C LEU A 31 18.56 -8.99 1.06
N PRO A 32 18.31 -8.04 1.97
CA PRO A 32 17.05 -7.32 1.99
C PRO A 32 16.87 -6.51 0.70
N TYR A 33 15.61 -6.26 0.32
CA TYR A 33 15.31 -5.32 -0.76
C TYR A 33 15.96 -3.95 -0.47
N PRO A 34 16.68 -3.36 -1.44
CA PRO A 34 17.38 -2.11 -1.20
C PRO A 34 16.38 -0.97 -0.99
N ALA A 35 16.63 -0.11 0.01
CA ALA A 35 15.77 1.05 0.29
C ALA A 35 15.67 2.00 -0.92
N SER A 36 16.74 2.10 -1.72
CA SER A 36 16.77 2.88 -2.97
C SER A 36 15.92 2.28 -4.10
N SER A 37 15.46 1.03 -3.98
CA SER A 37 14.39 0.54 -4.86
C SER A 37 13.17 1.42 -4.65
N GLU A 38 12.53 1.81 -5.74
CA GLU A 38 11.30 2.58 -5.70
C GLU A 38 10.15 1.76 -5.11
N VAL A 39 9.00 2.41 -4.93
CA VAL A 39 7.82 1.84 -4.27
C VAL A 39 7.51 0.40 -4.71
N SER A 40 7.28 -0.47 -3.73
CA SER A 40 6.96 -1.88 -3.95
C SER A 40 6.17 -2.41 -2.76
N ASP A 41 5.36 -3.42 -2.98
CA ASP A 41 4.66 -4.17 -1.93
C ASP A 41 5.46 -5.38 -1.41
N GLN A 42 6.67 -5.59 -1.93
CA GLN A 42 7.58 -6.68 -1.51
C GLN A 42 8.71 -6.21 -0.58
N LYS A 43 8.84 -4.90 -0.37
CA LYS A 43 9.91 -4.32 0.43
C LYS A 43 9.38 -3.66 1.69
N ALA A 44 10.24 -3.50 2.68
CA ALA A 44 9.92 -2.74 3.88
C ALA A 44 10.05 -1.22 3.64
N GLY A 45 9.18 -0.46 4.29
CA GLY A 45 9.11 0.99 4.19
C GLY A 45 9.01 1.66 5.55
N SER A 46 9.16 2.97 5.53
CA SER A 46 8.80 3.85 6.64
C SER A 46 7.40 4.42 6.46
N VAL A 47 6.89 4.43 5.23
CA VAL A 47 5.50 4.74 4.91
C VAL A 47 4.90 3.56 4.18
N LEU A 48 3.72 3.12 4.60
CA LEU A 48 2.90 2.13 3.90
C LEU A 48 1.62 2.81 3.43
N ILE A 49 1.22 2.55 2.18
CA ILE A 49 -0.09 2.97 1.69
C ILE A 49 -0.90 1.75 1.29
N TYR A 50 -2.04 1.60 1.94
CA TYR A 50 -3.04 0.56 1.72
C TYR A 50 -4.03 1.07 0.68
N ASN A 51 -4.10 0.40 -0.47
CA ASN A 51 -4.80 0.95 -1.63
C ASN A 51 -6.30 1.05 -1.41
N PHE A 52 -6.90 0.16 -0.61
CA PHE A 52 -8.33 0.22 -0.42
C PHE A 52 -8.80 -0.45 0.87
N TYR A 53 -9.56 0.31 1.66
CA TYR A 53 -10.42 -0.25 2.69
C TYR A 53 -11.88 0.11 2.45
N SER A 54 -12.75 -0.78 2.93
CA SER A 54 -14.18 -0.55 3.10
C SER A 54 -14.63 -1.18 4.41
N SER A 55 -15.55 -0.53 5.10
CA SER A 55 -16.17 -1.02 6.32
C SER A 55 -17.68 -0.77 6.30
N SER A 56 -18.48 -1.80 6.59
CA SER A 56 -19.92 -1.64 6.79
C SER A 56 -20.23 -1.46 8.28
N ALA A 57 -20.99 -0.40 8.61
CA ALA A 57 -21.45 -0.14 9.97
C ALA A 57 -22.50 -1.16 10.47
N THR A 58 -23.17 -1.88 9.56
CA THR A 58 -24.29 -2.78 9.89
C THR A 58 -24.12 -4.21 9.38
N ALA A 59 -23.25 -4.43 8.40
CA ALA A 59 -23.01 -5.72 7.76
C ALA A 59 -21.50 -5.99 7.58
N SER A 60 -20.72 -5.81 8.64
CA SER A 60 -19.25 -6.01 8.64
C SER A 60 -18.81 -7.45 8.32
N ASN A 61 -19.75 -8.40 8.36
CA ASN A 61 -19.54 -9.78 7.92
C ASN A 61 -19.47 -9.91 6.39
N THR A 62 -20.16 -9.06 5.61
CA THR A 62 -20.17 -9.10 4.14
C THR A 62 -19.29 -8.01 3.51
N GLU A 63 -19.02 -6.92 4.23
CA GLU A 63 -18.16 -5.84 3.74
C GLU A 63 -17.26 -5.32 4.86
N ASN A 64 -15.96 -5.60 4.74
CA ASN A 64 -14.94 -5.13 5.67
C ASN A 64 -13.55 -5.31 5.07
N THR A 65 -12.59 -4.64 5.68
CA THR A 65 -11.17 -4.80 5.37
C THR A 65 -10.41 -5.14 6.64
N ARG A 66 -9.54 -6.15 6.57
CA ARG A 66 -8.55 -6.39 7.62
C ARG A 66 -7.23 -5.79 7.18
N ILE A 67 -6.62 -5.01 8.06
CA ILE A 67 -5.30 -4.43 7.87
C ILE A 67 -4.32 -5.16 8.77
N ASN A 68 -3.16 -5.52 8.22
CA ASN A 68 -2.02 -6.01 9.00
C ASN A 68 -0.82 -5.09 8.77
N ILE A 69 -0.14 -4.74 9.86
CA ILE A 69 1.12 -3.98 9.85
C ILE A 69 2.10 -4.73 10.74
N THR A 70 3.27 -5.06 10.20
CA THR A 70 4.33 -5.79 10.90
C THR A 70 5.58 -4.94 10.99
N ASN A 71 6.14 -4.86 12.19
CA ASN A 71 7.48 -4.35 12.44
C ASN A 71 8.47 -5.51 12.37
N THR A 72 9.33 -5.51 11.34
CA THR A 72 10.38 -6.54 11.15
C THR A 72 11.68 -6.21 11.87
N ASN A 73 11.78 -5.07 12.54
CA ASN A 73 12.94 -4.73 13.36
C ASN A 73 12.95 -5.59 14.63
N ILE A 74 14.10 -6.15 14.96
CA ILE A 74 14.26 -7.06 16.10
C ILE A 74 14.66 -6.36 17.41
N TYR A 75 14.92 -5.06 17.36
CA TYR A 75 15.40 -4.25 18.50
C TYR A 75 14.49 -3.06 18.82
N GLU A 76 14.00 -2.38 17.79
CA GLU A 76 13.31 -1.10 17.93
C GLU A 76 11.79 -1.25 17.78
N ALA A 77 11.05 -0.51 18.60
CA ALA A 77 9.62 -0.34 18.44
C ALA A 77 9.33 0.71 17.35
N ALA A 78 8.14 0.62 16.74
CA ALA A 78 7.65 1.55 15.75
C ALA A 78 6.41 2.29 16.27
N PHE A 79 6.43 3.62 16.19
CA PHE A 79 5.23 4.46 16.36
C PHE A 79 4.67 4.77 14.98
N VAL A 80 3.46 4.29 14.68
CA VAL A 80 2.88 4.41 13.34
C VAL A 80 1.63 5.28 13.42
N HIS A 81 1.67 6.42 12.73
CA HIS A 81 0.52 7.31 12.55
C HIS A 81 -0.28 6.84 11.35
N LEU A 82 -1.51 6.38 11.60
CA LEU A 82 -2.45 5.92 10.59
C LEU A 82 -3.38 7.07 10.21
N PHE A 83 -3.52 7.31 8.91
CA PHE A 83 -4.48 8.25 8.34
C PHE A 83 -5.47 7.50 7.47
N PHE A 84 -6.73 7.49 7.86
CA PHE A 84 -7.86 6.95 7.13
C PHE A 84 -8.43 8.05 6.24
N VAL A 85 -8.18 7.96 4.93
CA VAL A 85 -8.67 8.93 3.96
C VAL A 85 -9.93 8.38 3.31
N ALA A 86 -11.09 8.90 3.72
CA ALA A 86 -12.37 8.49 3.17
C ALA A 86 -12.55 8.99 1.72
N ASN A 87 -13.48 8.37 0.98
CA ASN A 87 -13.83 8.77 -0.38
C ASN A 87 -14.37 10.23 -0.49
N SER A 88 -14.83 10.81 0.61
CA SER A 88 -15.19 12.24 0.74
C SER A 88 -13.98 13.16 0.95
N CYS A 89 -12.77 12.61 1.01
CA CYS A 89 -11.50 13.31 1.27
C CYS A 89 -11.35 13.92 2.65
N THR A 90 -12.25 13.54 3.56
CA THR A 90 -12.07 13.72 5.00
C THR A 90 -11.04 12.72 5.50
N VAL A 91 -10.23 13.15 6.48
CA VAL A 91 -9.18 12.33 7.07
C VAL A 91 -9.49 12.13 8.54
N ALA A 92 -9.49 10.87 8.98
CA ALA A 92 -9.45 10.50 10.38
C ALA A 92 -8.08 9.87 10.66
N ASP A 93 -7.63 9.89 11.91
CA ASP A 93 -6.30 9.37 12.24
C ASP A 93 -6.28 8.62 13.57
N ALA A 94 -5.27 7.76 13.72
CA ALA A 94 -5.01 6.99 14.93
C ALA A 94 -3.53 6.64 15.04
N TYR A 95 -3.05 6.34 16.25
CA TYR A 95 -1.73 5.76 16.45
C TYR A 95 -1.82 4.27 16.76
N ILE A 96 -0.86 3.51 16.23
CA ILE A 96 -0.53 2.17 16.71
C ILE A 96 0.95 2.11 17.09
N CYS A 97 1.25 1.37 18.14
CA CYS A 97 2.62 1.11 18.57
C CYS A 97 2.92 -0.37 18.39
N LEU A 98 4.01 -0.67 17.69
CA LEU A 98 4.48 -2.02 17.43
C LEU A 98 5.79 -2.22 18.16
N THR A 99 5.86 -3.20 19.06
CA THR A 99 7.14 -3.65 19.60
C THR A 99 7.97 -4.36 18.51
N ALA A 100 9.24 -4.64 18.82
CA ALA A 100 10.10 -5.41 17.92
C ALA A 100 9.46 -6.76 17.55
N ASN A 101 9.51 -7.13 16.26
CA ASN A 101 8.90 -8.34 15.69
C ASN A 101 7.38 -8.48 15.89
N GLN A 102 6.66 -7.40 16.16
CA GLN A 102 5.21 -7.44 16.35
C GLN A 102 4.44 -7.18 15.06
N THR A 103 3.34 -7.92 14.89
CA THR A 103 2.27 -7.60 13.94
C THR A 103 1.04 -7.09 14.69
N ALA A 104 0.48 -5.96 14.26
CA ALA A 104 -0.87 -5.55 14.59
C ALA A 104 -1.83 -5.91 13.45
N SER A 105 -2.97 -6.48 13.82
CA SER A 105 -4.05 -6.82 12.88
C SER A 105 -5.36 -6.27 13.43
N PHE A 106 -6.09 -5.52 12.60
CA PHE A 106 -7.39 -4.98 12.98
C PHE A 106 -8.37 -4.95 11.81
N LEU A 107 -9.66 -4.90 12.12
CA LEU A 107 -10.70 -4.66 11.12
C LEU A 107 -10.97 -3.16 11.02
N THR A 108 -11.13 -2.66 9.80
CA THR A 108 -11.45 -1.24 9.59
C THR A 108 -12.80 -0.85 10.17
N SER A 109 -13.73 -1.80 10.36
CA SER A 109 -14.99 -1.57 11.09
C SER A 109 -14.81 -1.18 12.55
N ASP A 110 -13.68 -1.53 13.17
CA ASP A 110 -13.45 -1.30 14.60
C ASP A 110 -12.95 0.14 14.84
N PHE A 111 -12.39 0.78 13.80
CA PHE A 111 -11.79 2.11 13.86
C PHE A 111 -12.62 3.16 13.11
N ASP A 112 -13.10 2.84 11.91
CA ASP A 112 -13.79 3.77 11.01
C ASP A 112 -15.01 3.10 10.34
N PRO A 113 -16.07 2.73 11.11
CA PRO A 113 -17.22 2.01 10.60
C PRO A 113 -18.09 2.84 9.65
N GLY A 114 -18.45 2.26 8.50
CA GLY A 114 -19.35 2.90 7.52
C GLY A 114 -18.62 3.76 6.47
N PHE A 115 -17.29 3.69 6.44
CA PHE A 115 -16.45 4.44 5.53
C PHE A 115 -15.68 3.51 4.59
N ALA A 116 -15.23 4.10 3.47
CA ALA A 116 -14.39 3.44 2.50
C ALA A 116 -13.42 4.45 1.91
N GLY A 117 -12.20 4.01 1.61
CA GLY A 117 -11.10 4.92 1.33
C GLY A 117 -9.77 4.20 1.17
N TYR A 118 -8.69 4.87 1.53
CA TYR A 118 -7.33 4.30 1.59
C TYR A 118 -6.67 4.69 2.92
N ILE A 119 -5.64 3.94 3.33
CA ILE A 119 -4.92 4.21 4.58
C ILE A 119 -3.48 4.58 4.26
N VAL A 120 -2.98 5.64 4.89
CA VAL A 120 -1.57 6.01 4.88
C VAL A 120 -1.02 5.77 6.28
N ALA A 121 -0.05 4.88 6.42
CA ALA A 121 0.61 4.55 7.68
C ALA A 121 2.05 5.08 7.64
N ILE A 122 2.40 5.97 8.57
CA ILE A 122 3.68 6.68 8.57
C ILE A 122 4.42 6.39 9.87
N ALA A 123 5.64 5.89 9.76
CA ALA A 123 6.53 5.76 10.91
C ALA A 123 6.94 7.14 11.42
N THR A 124 6.82 7.31 12.73
CA THR A 124 7.09 8.56 13.43
C THR A 124 7.93 8.29 14.67
N SER A 125 8.50 9.36 15.21
CA SER A 125 8.99 9.38 16.59
C SER A 125 7.82 9.39 17.57
N HIS A 126 8.11 9.19 18.85
CA HIS A 126 7.10 9.35 19.91
C HIS A 126 6.42 10.73 19.91
N TYR A 127 7.04 11.77 19.33
CA TYR A 127 6.46 13.12 19.22
C TYR A 127 5.62 13.34 17.95
N GLY A 128 5.44 12.32 17.10
CA GLY A 128 4.67 12.42 15.86
C GLY A 128 5.45 12.98 14.66
N ILE A 129 6.73 13.30 14.82
CA ILE A 129 7.59 13.72 13.70
C ILE A 129 7.94 12.49 12.86
N PRO A 130 7.80 12.50 11.51
CA PRO A 130 8.20 11.41 10.63
C PRO A 130 9.64 10.97 10.85
N THR A 131 9.87 9.66 10.84
CA THR A 131 11.22 9.08 11.02
C THR A 131 11.54 8.06 9.94
N GLY A 132 12.84 7.81 9.75
CA GLY A 132 13.32 6.70 8.94
C GLY A 132 13.22 5.40 9.72
N PHE A 133 12.22 4.59 9.42
CA PHE A 133 11.99 3.27 9.99
C PHE A 133 11.62 2.26 8.88
N ASN A 134 12.60 1.86 8.07
CA ASN A 134 12.44 0.99 6.91
C ASN A 134 12.21 -0.49 7.25
N TYR A 135 11.36 -0.76 8.24
CA TYR A 135 11.07 -2.09 8.78
C TYR A 135 9.57 -2.37 8.86
N LEU A 136 8.72 -1.49 8.33
CA LEU A 136 7.29 -1.78 8.23
C LEU A 136 7.01 -2.54 6.95
N ILE A 137 6.25 -3.63 7.08
CA ILE A 137 5.58 -4.32 5.98
C ILE A 137 4.10 -4.47 6.33
N GLY A 138 3.26 -4.71 5.33
CA GLY A 138 1.85 -4.93 5.60
C GLY A 138 1.06 -5.37 4.38
N ASP A 139 -0.16 -5.79 4.65
CA ASP A 139 -1.13 -6.21 3.64
C ASP A 139 -2.56 -5.94 4.12
N GLU A 140 -3.48 -5.89 3.16
CA GLU A 140 -4.91 -5.74 3.40
C GLU A 140 -5.68 -6.92 2.81
N TYR A 141 -6.72 -7.33 3.51
CA TYR A 141 -7.69 -8.32 3.03
C TYR A 141 -9.05 -7.63 2.90
N VAL A 142 -9.43 -7.36 1.66
CA VAL A 142 -10.67 -6.66 1.31
C VAL A 142 -11.74 -7.68 0.96
N LYS A 143 -12.95 -7.49 1.48
CA LYS A 143 -14.17 -8.12 0.99
C LYS A 143 -15.28 -7.06 0.91
N LEU A 144 -16.04 -7.07 -0.18
CA LEU A 144 -17.13 -6.13 -0.43
C LEU A 144 -18.47 -6.85 -0.57
N ALA A 145 -19.55 -6.15 -0.26
CA ALA A 145 -20.91 -6.68 -0.44
C ALA A 145 -21.23 -7.01 -1.91
N SER A 146 -20.51 -6.41 -2.86
CA SER A 146 -20.62 -6.70 -4.29
C SER A 146 -20.01 -8.05 -4.70
N GLY A 147 -19.35 -8.77 -3.79
CA GLY A 147 -18.67 -10.04 -4.06
C GLY A 147 -17.18 -9.90 -4.39
N HIS A 148 -16.69 -8.68 -4.63
CA HIS A 148 -15.26 -8.42 -4.83
C HIS A 148 -14.48 -8.73 -3.56
N ALA A 149 -13.37 -9.45 -3.71
CA ALA A 149 -12.43 -9.71 -2.63
C ALA A 149 -11.01 -9.83 -3.18
N ALA A 150 -10.04 -9.32 -2.43
CA ALA A 150 -8.62 -9.41 -2.76
C ALA A 150 -7.77 -9.34 -1.49
N ASN A 151 -6.56 -9.89 -1.59
CA ASN A 151 -5.46 -9.55 -0.70
C ASN A 151 -4.49 -8.66 -1.48
N LEU A 152 -4.16 -7.50 -0.93
CA LEU A 152 -3.27 -6.52 -1.56
C LEU A 152 -2.12 -6.23 -0.59
N GLY A 153 -0.89 -6.28 -1.05
CA GLY A 153 0.24 -5.82 -0.25
C GLY A 153 0.21 -4.29 -0.12
N ALA A 154 0.60 -3.76 1.04
CA ALA A 154 0.70 -2.33 1.22
C ALA A 154 1.88 -1.78 0.40
N GLU A 155 1.68 -0.66 -0.29
CA GLU A 155 2.74 -0.03 -1.05
C GLU A 155 3.73 0.66 -0.11
N ALA A 156 4.95 0.14 -0.04
CA ALA A 156 5.97 0.61 0.87
C ALA A 156 6.90 1.64 0.22
N PHE A 157 7.04 2.77 0.90
CA PHE A 157 8.01 3.82 0.59
C PHE A 157 9.06 3.85 1.69
N SER A 158 10.31 3.65 1.30
CA SER A 158 11.45 3.70 2.19
C SER A 158 11.94 5.14 2.33
N TRP A 159 12.39 5.44 3.53
CA TRP A 159 13.21 6.61 3.82
C TRP A 159 14.62 6.41 3.23
N LEU A 160 15.14 7.44 2.59
CA LEU A 160 16.41 7.41 1.84
C LEU A 160 17.52 8.24 2.52
N GLY A 161 17.18 9.04 3.52
CA GLY A 161 18.11 10.01 4.09
C GLY A 161 17.52 11.42 4.11
N GLY A 162 18.37 12.41 4.36
CA GLY A 162 18.08 13.79 3.94
C GLY A 162 16.92 14.51 4.64
N PHE A 163 16.50 14.07 5.83
CA PHE A 163 15.54 14.83 6.63
C PHE A 163 16.11 16.23 6.91
N ASP A 164 15.32 17.25 6.58
CA ASP A 164 15.69 18.65 6.74
C ASP A 164 14.89 19.24 7.91
N GLU A 165 15.47 20.16 8.69
CA GLU A 165 14.74 20.87 9.74
C GLU A 165 13.52 21.62 9.17
N THR A 166 13.60 22.03 7.91
CA THR A 166 12.49 22.64 7.16
C THR A 166 11.34 21.69 6.82
N ASP A 167 11.52 20.37 6.99
CA ASP A 167 10.44 19.41 6.86
C ASP A 167 9.50 19.42 8.07
N VAL A 168 9.81 20.17 9.15
CA VAL A 168 8.89 20.47 10.25
C VAL A 168 8.51 21.95 10.20
N SER A 169 7.23 22.27 10.41
CA SER A 169 6.76 23.65 10.49
C SER A 169 7.42 24.38 11.66
N THR A 170 7.61 25.70 11.54
CA THR A 170 8.26 26.50 12.59
C THR A 170 7.52 26.45 13.93
N ASP A 171 6.20 26.24 13.91
CA ASP A 171 5.36 26.07 15.10
C ASP A 171 5.36 24.63 15.64
N GLY A 172 6.01 23.68 14.95
CA GLY A 172 6.11 22.28 15.33
C GLY A 172 4.81 21.48 15.17
N THR A 173 3.77 22.05 14.55
CA THR A 173 2.44 21.42 14.46
C THR A 173 2.23 20.57 13.21
N GLN A 174 3.10 20.70 12.20
CA GLN A 174 3.02 19.97 10.95
C GLN A 174 4.39 19.47 10.52
N ALA A 175 4.39 18.34 9.83
CA ALA A 175 5.58 17.80 9.20
C ALA A 175 5.30 17.40 7.74
N ARG A 176 6.35 17.43 6.94
CA ARG A 176 6.34 17.12 5.52
C ARG A 176 7.01 15.76 5.30
N VAL A 177 6.29 14.87 4.63
CA VAL A 177 6.81 13.59 4.13
C VAL A 177 7.00 13.73 2.63
N ALA A 178 8.24 14.00 2.22
CA ALA A 178 8.59 14.32 0.84
C ALA A 178 9.03 13.09 0.03
N PHE A 179 8.26 12.76 -1.00
CA PHE A 179 8.57 11.70 -1.96
C PHE A 179 9.34 12.27 -3.14
N ASP A 180 10.62 12.55 -2.96
CA ASP A 180 11.45 13.28 -3.93
C ASP A 180 12.74 12.55 -4.31
N GLY A 181 12.88 11.27 -3.94
CA GLY A 181 14.08 10.47 -4.18
C GLY A 181 15.27 10.88 -3.32
N ILE A 182 15.09 11.82 -2.37
CA ILE A 182 16.11 12.30 -1.43
C ILE A 182 15.68 11.97 -0.01
N ARG A 183 14.44 12.33 0.37
CA ARG A 183 13.86 12.02 1.69
C ARG A 183 13.23 10.63 1.70
N TYR A 184 12.28 10.41 0.80
CA TYR A 184 11.63 9.12 0.56
C TYR A 184 11.68 8.78 -0.93
N ASN A 185 11.40 7.52 -1.28
CA ASN A 185 11.23 7.10 -2.67
C ASN A 185 10.24 7.99 -3.44
N TYR A 186 10.40 8.06 -4.75
CA TYR A 186 9.43 8.76 -5.59
C TYR A 186 8.08 8.04 -5.58
N VAL A 187 7.02 8.79 -5.89
CA VAL A 187 5.67 8.23 -6.06
C VAL A 187 5.36 7.93 -7.52
N PRO A 188 4.49 6.94 -7.81
CA PRO A 188 4.13 6.64 -9.19
C PRO A 188 3.29 7.75 -9.82
N ARG A 189 3.43 7.91 -11.13
CA ARG A 189 2.72 8.92 -11.91
C ARG A 189 1.81 8.30 -12.97
N VAL A 190 2.34 7.32 -13.70
CA VAL A 190 1.57 6.55 -14.69
C VAL A 190 1.40 5.14 -14.14
N LEU A 191 0.15 4.70 -14.05
CA LEU A 191 -0.21 3.37 -13.61
C LEU A 191 -0.72 2.54 -14.79
N ALA A 192 -0.54 1.22 -14.72
CA ALA A 192 -1.06 0.30 -15.72
C ALA A 192 -1.76 -0.91 -15.10
N LEU A 193 -2.81 -1.34 -15.79
CA LEU A 193 -3.50 -2.60 -15.63
C LEU A 193 -3.08 -3.43 -16.83
N ASP A 194 -2.42 -4.54 -16.61
CA ASP A 194 -1.81 -5.41 -17.62
C ASP A 194 -2.76 -6.45 -18.21
N ASN A 195 -3.80 -6.86 -17.46
CA ASN A 195 -4.81 -7.79 -17.95
C ASN A 195 -6.21 -7.41 -17.43
N ILE A 196 -7.01 -6.83 -18.32
CA ILE A 196 -8.42 -6.51 -18.13
C ILE A 196 -9.25 -7.55 -18.89
N PRO A 197 -9.90 -8.50 -18.20
CA PRO A 197 -10.71 -9.51 -18.85
C PRO A 197 -12.02 -8.91 -19.39
N SER A 198 -12.62 -9.56 -20.39
CA SER A 198 -13.88 -9.09 -20.96
C SER A 198 -15.00 -9.02 -19.92
N ARG A 199 -15.68 -7.87 -19.86
CA ARG A 199 -16.89 -7.65 -19.07
C ARG A 199 -18.05 -8.53 -19.56
N VAL A 200 -18.06 -8.88 -20.84
CA VAL A 200 -19.09 -9.73 -21.46
C VAL A 200 -19.06 -11.15 -20.89
N ASP A 201 -17.88 -11.61 -20.44
CA ASP A 201 -17.70 -12.93 -19.82
C ASP A 201 -18.03 -12.96 -18.32
N GLY A 202 -18.72 -11.93 -17.82
CA GLY A 202 -19.16 -11.82 -16.43
C GLY A 202 -18.12 -11.26 -15.46
N ASN A 203 -16.98 -10.78 -15.96
CA ASN A 203 -15.94 -10.16 -15.12
C ASN A 203 -16.34 -8.75 -14.70
N ASP A 204 -16.16 -8.39 -13.44
CA ASP A 204 -16.28 -7.06 -12.88
C ASP A 204 -14.92 -6.60 -12.39
N THR A 205 -14.22 -5.82 -13.20
CA THR A 205 -12.91 -5.28 -12.82
C THR A 205 -13.11 -3.92 -12.16
N LEU A 206 -13.08 -3.90 -10.84
CA LEU A 206 -13.05 -2.71 -10.02
C LEU A 206 -11.65 -2.11 -10.02
N VAL A 207 -11.53 -0.86 -10.43
CA VAL A 207 -10.28 -0.08 -10.40
C VAL A 207 -10.35 0.93 -9.28
N ILE A 208 -9.30 0.98 -8.46
CA ILE A 208 -9.11 1.95 -7.39
C ILE A 208 -7.87 2.77 -7.68
N LEU A 209 -7.99 4.10 -7.59
CA LEU A 209 -6.90 5.05 -7.73
C LEU A 209 -6.89 6.00 -6.55
N ASN A 210 -5.72 6.24 -5.97
CA ASN A 210 -5.52 7.11 -4.82
C ASN A 210 -4.52 8.21 -5.14
N ARG A 211 -4.78 9.40 -4.64
CA ARG A 211 -3.82 10.51 -4.65
C ARG A 211 -2.70 10.23 -3.65
N THR A 212 -1.44 10.27 -4.08
CA THR A 212 -0.27 10.19 -3.18
C THR A 212 0.38 11.54 -2.95
N GLY A 213 -0.24 12.33 -2.07
CA GLY A 213 0.22 13.66 -1.69
C GLY A 213 -0.93 14.60 -1.29
N GLY A 214 -0.58 15.81 -0.85
CA GLY A 214 -1.50 16.79 -0.30
C GLY A 214 -1.45 16.86 1.23
N SER A 215 -2.54 17.28 1.88
CA SER A 215 -2.61 17.33 3.34
C SER A 215 -3.36 16.14 3.92
N LEU A 216 -2.82 15.55 4.97
CA LEU A 216 -3.52 14.60 5.83
C LEU A 216 -4.02 15.27 7.13
N SER A 217 -3.75 16.57 7.32
CA SER A 217 -4.19 17.35 8.49
C SER A 217 -5.57 17.98 8.31
N VAL A 218 -5.87 18.50 7.11
CA VAL A 218 -7.10 19.27 6.85
C VAL A 218 -8.05 18.60 5.86
N GLY A 219 -7.56 17.64 5.08
CA GLY A 219 -8.32 16.98 4.02
C GLY A 219 -7.43 16.62 2.83
N ALA A 220 -7.63 15.43 2.29
CA ALA A 220 -6.82 14.92 1.19
C ALA A 220 -7.09 15.70 -0.10
N SER A 221 -6.02 15.94 -0.86
CA SER A 221 -6.12 16.62 -2.16
C SER A 221 -6.74 15.70 -3.22
N SER A 222 -7.42 16.28 -4.21
CA SER A 222 -7.97 15.50 -5.32
C SER A 222 -6.90 15.06 -6.32
N ILE A 223 -7.11 13.90 -6.96
CA ILE A 223 -6.40 13.47 -8.18
C ILE A 223 -6.68 14.46 -9.32
N GLY A 224 -7.93 14.93 -9.43
CA GLY A 224 -8.36 15.83 -10.50
C GLY A 224 -8.73 15.08 -11.78
N SER A 225 -8.43 15.67 -12.94
CA SER A 225 -8.68 15.02 -14.23
C SER A 225 -7.67 13.90 -14.47
N ILE A 226 -8.15 12.77 -14.98
CA ILE A 226 -7.38 11.57 -15.29
C ILE A 226 -7.53 11.30 -16.78
N PHE A 227 -6.40 11.12 -17.46
CA PHE A 227 -6.35 10.67 -18.84
C PHE A 227 -5.89 9.22 -18.89
N GLY A 228 -6.44 8.44 -19.83
CA GLY A 228 -6.03 7.06 -20.00
C GLY A 228 -6.09 6.59 -21.45
N LEU A 229 -5.32 5.53 -21.71
CA LEU A 229 -5.28 4.80 -22.96
C LEU A 229 -5.64 3.35 -22.68
N LEU A 230 -6.65 2.84 -23.38
CA LEU A 230 -7.11 1.46 -23.34
C LEU A 230 -6.67 0.76 -24.63
N TYR A 231 -6.05 -0.40 -24.47
CA TYR A 231 -5.56 -1.22 -25.56
C TYR A 231 -6.31 -2.54 -25.60
N ASP A 232 -6.64 -3.03 -26.78
CA ASP A 232 -7.07 -4.42 -26.96
C ASP A 232 -5.85 -5.33 -27.18
N ASP A 233 -6.11 -6.63 -27.27
CA ASP A 233 -5.12 -7.67 -27.57
C ASP A 233 -4.73 -7.73 -29.06
N ALA A 234 -5.18 -6.77 -29.88
CA ALA A 234 -4.80 -6.57 -31.27
C ALA A 234 -4.05 -5.24 -31.48
N GLU A 235 -3.55 -4.63 -30.41
CA GLU A 235 -2.76 -3.39 -30.39
C GLU A 235 -3.53 -2.12 -30.81
N ASN A 236 -4.85 -2.20 -30.97
CA ASN A 236 -5.68 -1.01 -31.17
C ASN A 236 -5.74 -0.20 -29.87
N VAL A 237 -5.91 1.12 -29.99
CA VAL A 237 -5.93 2.02 -28.83
C VAL A 237 -7.12 2.97 -28.86
N LEU A 238 -7.76 3.13 -27.70
CA LEU A 238 -8.75 4.17 -27.42
C LEU A 238 -8.27 5.06 -26.29
N SER A 239 -8.61 6.34 -26.35
CA SER A 239 -8.40 7.26 -25.24
C SER A 239 -9.69 7.48 -24.45
N PHE A 240 -9.53 7.84 -23.19
CA PHE A 240 -10.62 8.28 -22.34
C PHE A 240 -10.15 9.33 -21.35
N THR A 241 -11.11 10.06 -20.81
CA THR A 241 -10.90 10.98 -19.69
C THR A 241 -11.92 10.71 -18.61
N THR A 242 -11.49 10.79 -17.36
CA THR A 242 -12.36 10.77 -16.18
C THR A 242 -11.83 11.78 -15.15
N SER A 243 -12.44 11.81 -13.97
CA SER A 243 -11.98 12.60 -12.85
C SER A 243 -12.17 11.86 -11.54
N GLY A 244 -11.29 12.14 -10.58
CA GLY A 244 -11.32 11.59 -9.23
C GLY A 244 -11.20 12.67 -8.16
N GLY A 245 -11.80 12.42 -7.00
CA GLY A 245 -11.44 13.11 -5.76
C GLY A 245 -10.06 12.65 -5.29
N CYS A 246 -9.83 12.60 -3.99
CA CYS A 246 -8.63 11.97 -3.40
C CYS A 246 -8.54 10.47 -3.70
N GLN A 247 -9.69 9.84 -3.92
CA GLN A 247 -9.81 8.49 -4.44
C GLN A 247 -10.80 8.47 -5.61
N LYS A 248 -10.56 7.57 -6.57
CA LYS A 248 -11.50 7.24 -7.64
C LYS A 248 -11.66 5.73 -7.68
N ARG A 249 -12.92 5.28 -7.63
CA ARG A 249 -13.30 3.89 -7.76
C ARG A 249 -14.29 3.75 -8.91
N PHE A 250 -14.09 2.78 -9.78
CA PHE A 250 -15.05 2.45 -10.83
C PHE A 250 -14.89 1.02 -11.32
N SER A 251 -16.01 0.39 -11.65
CA SER A 251 -16.03 -0.87 -12.38
C SER A 251 -15.90 -0.61 -13.88
N ILE A 252 -14.97 -1.30 -14.53
CA ILE A 252 -14.80 -1.24 -15.98
C ILE A 252 -16.05 -1.82 -16.66
N SER A 253 -16.68 -1.00 -17.50
CA SER A 253 -17.97 -1.26 -18.12
C SER A 253 -18.21 -0.36 -19.33
N ASN A 254 -19.35 -0.49 -20.00
CA ASN A 254 -19.76 0.46 -21.05
C ASN A 254 -19.98 1.90 -20.55
N THR A 255 -20.14 2.11 -19.23
CA THR A 255 -20.34 3.43 -18.64
C THR A 255 -19.06 4.13 -18.22
N GLU A 256 -18.06 3.37 -17.76
CA GLU A 256 -16.78 3.91 -17.28
C GLU A 256 -15.67 2.85 -17.48
N PRO A 257 -14.50 3.21 -18.04
CA PRO A 257 -14.18 4.50 -18.65
C PRO A 257 -14.95 4.71 -19.96
N ARG A 258 -15.31 5.96 -20.25
CA ARG A 258 -16.07 6.28 -21.47
C ARG A 258 -15.16 6.32 -22.70
N THR A 259 -15.19 5.25 -23.50
CA THR A 259 -14.50 5.15 -24.80
C THR A 259 -15.49 5.11 -25.97
N VAL A 260 -14.98 5.31 -27.20
CA VAL A 260 -15.75 5.10 -28.45
C VAL A 260 -14.88 4.29 -29.42
N PRO A 261 -15.25 3.04 -29.77
CA PRO A 261 -16.40 2.27 -29.30
C PRO A 261 -16.39 1.96 -27.78
N ARG A 262 -17.53 1.52 -27.25
CA ARG A 262 -17.70 1.20 -25.81
C ARG A 262 -16.88 -0.02 -25.40
N PHE A 263 -16.58 -0.13 -24.11
CA PHE A 263 -15.70 -1.16 -23.56
C PHE A 263 -16.04 -2.58 -24.03
N GLU A 264 -17.28 -3.04 -23.87
CA GLU A 264 -17.68 -4.41 -24.23
C GLU A 264 -17.67 -4.67 -25.74
N THR A 265 -17.69 -3.62 -26.56
CA THR A 265 -17.50 -3.73 -28.01
C THR A 265 -16.02 -3.75 -28.38
N PHE A 266 -15.20 -2.97 -27.67
CA PHE A 266 -13.77 -2.87 -27.92
C PHE A 266 -13.00 -4.10 -27.40
N ILE A 267 -13.40 -4.64 -26.25
CA ILE A 267 -12.91 -5.89 -25.67
C ILE A 267 -14.11 -6.87 -25.60
N PRO A 268 -14.40 -7.57 -26.71
CA PRO A 268 -15.52 -8.50 -26.77
C PRO A 268 -15.26 -9.78 -25.95
N SER A 269 -16.25 -10.67 -25.89
CA SER A 269 -16.16 -11.96 -25.21
C SER A 269 -14.95 -12.77 -25.67
N GLY A 270 -14.26 -13.41 -24.72
CA GLY A 270 -13.07 -14.22 -24.94
C GLY A 270 -11.79 -13.44 -25.22
N ARG A 271 -11.83 -12.10 -25.15
CA ARG A 271 -10.67 -11.21 -25.34
C ARG A 271 -10.27 -10.54 -24.03
N SER A 272 -9.07 -9.98 -24.04
CA SER A 272 -8.53 -9.17 -22.95
C SER A 272 -7.94 -7.90 -23.51
N GLY A 273 -7.70 -6.94 -22.63
CA GLY A 273 -6.95 -5.74 -22.96
C GLY A 273 -6.13 -5.28 -21.79
N TRP A 274 -5.50 -4.13 -21.93
CA TRP A 274 -4.73 -3.52 -20.87
C TRP A 274 -4.91 -2.00 -20.96
N MET A 275 -4.69 -1.29 -19.87
CA MET A 275 -4.78 0.18 -19.91
C MET A 275 -3.69 0.82 -19.10
N LYS A 276 -3.35 2.06 -19.48
CA LYS A 276 -2.55 2.94 -18.64
C LYS A 276 -3.25 4.26 -18.45
N LEU A 277 -3.03 4.87 -17.28
CA LEU A 277 -3.68 6.11 -16.90
C LEU A 277 -2.77 6.96 -16.02
N TRP A 278 -3.03 8.26 -16.02
CA TRP A 278 -2.32 9.24 -15.21
C TRP A 278 -3.19 10.47 -14.96
N ALA A 279 -2.90 11.19 -13.88
CA ALA A 279 -3.50 12.49 -13.65
C ALA A 279 -3.00 13.51 -14.68
N ALA A 280 -3.88 14.40 -15.15
CA ALA A 280 -3.51 15.48 -16.07
C ALA A 280 -2.51 16.46 -15.42
N SER A 281 -2.69 16.73 -14.12
CA SER A 281 -1.73 17.46 -13.29
C SER A 281 -0.53 16.59 -12.97
N ASN A 282 0.64 17.20 -12.70
CA ASN A 282 1.81 16.45 -12.25
C ASN A 282 1.68 16.10 -10.76
N VAL A 283 0.93 15.02 -10.47
CA VAL A 283 0.70 14.51 -9.12
C VAL A 283 0.97 13.02 -9.06
N GLY A 284 1.38 12.54 -7.89
CA GLY A 284 1.51 11.13 -7.59
C GLY A 284 0.14 10.45 -7.49
N ILE A 285 0.06 9.23 -8.04
CA ILE A 285 -1.08 8.32 -7.88
C ILE A 285 -0.59 6.89 -7.63
N ILE A 286 -1.36 6.14 -6.83
CA ILE A 286 -1.23 4.69 -6.68
C ILE A 286 -2.59 4.05 -6.91
N GLY A 287 -2.65 2.73 -6.97
CA GLY A 287 -3.93 2.07 -7.13
C GLY A 287 -3.84 0.56 -7.15
N ALA A 288 -5.01 -0.07 -7.18
CA ALA A 288 -5.18 -1.50 -7.32
C ALA A 288 -6.33 -1.82 -8.27
N GLN A 289 -6.37 -3.06 -8.74
CA GLN A 289 -7.54 -3.65 -9.38
C GLN A 289 -8.04 -4.85 -8.59
N ILE A 290 -9.36 -5.05 -8.58
CA ILE A 290 -10.01 -6.23 -8.00
C ILE A 290 -11.02 -6.73 -9.02
N ASN A 291 -10.87 -7.97 -9.46
CA ASN A 291 -11.81 -8.63 -10.37
C ASN A 291 -12.76 -9.56 -9.59
N PHE A 292 -14.04 -9.46 -9.90
CA PHE A 292 -15.06 -10.41 -9.48
C PHE A 292 -15.77 -11.03 -10.68
N ASN A 293 -15.85 -12.35 -10.71
CA ASN A 293 -16.64 -13.12 -11.65
C ASN A 293 -17.48 -14.14 -10.85
N PRO A 294 -18.82 -14.07 -10.90
CA PRO A 294 -19.69 -14.98 -10.15
C PRO A 294 -19.56 -16.44 -10.61
N ASN A 295 -18.99 -16.68 -11.80
CA ASN A 295 -18.78 -18.02 -12.35
C ASN A 295 -17.40 -18.60 -12.01
N ALA A 296 -16.59 -17.99 -11.14
CA ALA A 296 -15.23 -18.45 -10.82
C ALA A 296 -15.16 -19.90 -10.28
N ALA A 297 -16.24 -20.40 -9.68
CA ALA A 297 -16.34 -21.80 -9.22
C ALA A 297 -16.87 -22.77 -10.30
N ALA A 298 -17.39 -22.26 -11.42
CA ALA A 298 -18.08 -23.02 -12.46
C ALA A 298 -17.38 -22.98 -13.83
N GLN A 299 -16.56 -21.96 -14.10
CA GLN A 299 -15.88 -21.74 -15.38
C GLN A 299 -14.36 -21.69 -15.17
N ALA A 300 -13.62 -22.47 -15.96
CA ALA A 300 -12.16 -22.60 -15.80
C ALA A 300 -11.38 -21.31 -16.10
N ASN A 301 -11.94 -20.40 -16.90
CA ASN A 301 -11.33 -19.12 -17.27
C ASN A 301 -11.86 -17.94 -16.44
N ALA A 302 -12.74 -18.18 -15.47
CA ALA A 302 -13.26 -17.14 -14.58
C ALA A 302 -12.41 -17.10 -13.31
N PHE A 303 -11.81 -15.94 -13.02
CA PHE A 303 -10.94 -15.75 -11.87
C PHE A 303 -11.39 -14.58 -11.01
N ASN A 304 -11.31 -14.76 -9.69
CA ASN A 304 -11.47 -13.70 -8.70
C ASN A 304 -10.10 -13.34 -8.11
N GLY A 305 -9.95 -12.10 -7.65
CA GLY A 305 -8.75 -11.65 -6.95
C GLY A 305 -8.41 -10.21 -7.30
N GLY A 306 -7.24 -9.76 -6.89
CA GLY A 306 -6.78 -8.40 -7.18
C GLY A 306 -5.29 -8.27 -6.94
N HIS A 307 -4.74 -7.15 -7.42
CA HIS A 307 -3.35 -6.77 -7.19
C HIS A 307 -3.18 -5.26 -7.34
N ASN A 308 -2.08 -4.75 -6.82
CA ASN A 308 -1.67 -3.37 -7.04
C ASN A 308 -1.37 -3.14 -8.52
N LEU A 309 -1.61 -1.92 -9.00
CA LEU A 309 -1.34 -1.55 -10.39
C LEU A 309 0.17 -1.48 -10.64
N HIS A 310 0.56 -1.70 -11.89
CA HIS A 310 1.94 -1.54 -12.34
C HIS A 310 2.34 -0.06 -12.36
N LYS A 311 3.56 0.25 -11.93
CA LYS A 311 4.10 1.61 -11.86
C LYS A 311 5.01 1.83 -13.07
N LEU A 312 4.57 2.63 -14.04
CA LEU A 312 5.31 2.82 -15.29
C LEU A 312 6.25 4.03 -15.27
N THR A 313 5.89 5.06 -14.52
CA THR A 313 6.72 6.26 -14.35
C THR A 313 6.54 6.83 -12.95
N LEU A 314 7.45 7.72 -12.56
CA LEU A 314 7.52 8.29 -11.21
C LEU A 314 7.42 9.82 -11.28
N THR A 315 7.11 10.43 -10.14
CA THR A 315 7.13 11.87 -9.92
C THR A 315 7.43 12.21 -8.47
N SER A 316 7.65 13.49 -8.21
CA SER A 316 7.79 14.00 -6.84
C SER A 316 6.46 14.50 -6.29
N ASP A 317 6.26 14.28 -5.00
CA ASP A 317 5.09 14.74 -4.28
C ASP A 317 5.38 14.82 -2.77
N ALA A 318 4.41 15.27 -1.97
CA ALA A 318 4.56 15.24 -0.52
C ALA A 318 3.22 15.15 0.21
N TYR A 319 3.24 14.49 1.37
CA TYR A 319 2.21 14.67 2.37
C TYR A 319 2.61 15.74 3.40
N THR A 320 1.63 16.54 3.83
CA THR A 320 1.72 17.32 5.06
C THR A 320 0.85 16.65 6.12
N ILE A 321 1.44 16.32 7.26
CA ILE A 321 0.78 15.62 8.36
C ILE A 321 0.78 16.46 9.63
N PRO A 322 -0.22 16.31 10.52
CA PRO A 322 -0.16 16.92 11.84
C PRO A 322 0.90 16.23 12.71
N VAL A 323 1.53 16.99 13.61
CA VAL A 323 2.53 16.50 14.56
C VAL A 323 1.98 16.62 15.96
N PHE A 324 1.87 15.47 16.63
CA PHE A 324 1.54 15.39 18.05
C PHE A 324 2.01 14.04 18.62
N PRO A 325 2.20 13.94 19.95
CA PRO A 325 2.74 12.72 20.53
C PRO A 325 1.85 11.50 20.29
N ALA A 326 2.50 10.35 20.07
CA ALA A 326 1.81 9.08 19.98
C ALA A 326 1.08 8.79 21.31
N SER A 327 -0.17 8.33 21.21
CA SER A 327 -1.03 8.04 22.38
C SER A 327 -0.79 6.63 22.96
N CYS A 328 0.33 6.02 22.60
CA CYS A 328 0.88 4.77 23.09
C CYS A 328 2.41 4.96 23.25
#